data_AF-A0AA40F7B7-F1
#
_entry.id   AF-A0AA40F7B7-F1
#
_cell.length_a   1.000
_cell.length_b   1.000
_cell.length_c   1.000
_cell.angle_alpha   90.00
_cell.angle_beta   90.00
_cell.angle_gamma   90.00
#
_symmetry.space_group_name_H-M   'P 1'
#
loop_
_entity.id
_entity.type
_entity.pdbx_description
1 polymer ?
#
loop_
_entity_poly.entity_id
_entity_poly.type
_entity_poly.pdbx_seq_one_letter_code
_entity_poly.pdbx_strand_id
1 'polypeptide(L)'
;MKLFSKTSPAISFPIDTANPLKPTRAFLIESGSAFTLTTTLKDITPFVSDQLSTLSLGNDGPGIDSSAALTQLLSKAHTASSSTTTPPSLTLTRPSRISLSWSAVDSSGTPVAELAGRLWSLGRQTVKFPAGSVHSSHDIPVYPAGTAARADVFVKDSVLYIWAVEDGMTLCRLWRAVDGSKTEVARFVGANKRAKNGLLLVGEDESVDGVVVGMTCVAVLNRLDSFRA
;
A
#
# COMPACT_ATOMS: atom_id res chain seq x y z
N MET A 1 17.51 1.98 -31.94
CA MET A 1 18.15 2.86 -30.94
C MET A 1 17.40 2.71 -29.61
N LYS A 2 17.79 1.74 -28.75
CA LYS A 2 17.20 1.53 -27.40
C LYS A 2 18.02 2.32 -26.38
N LEU A 3 17.84 3.63 -26.30
CA LEU A 3 18.77 4.47 -25.53
C LEU A 3 18.35 4.81 -24.09
N PHE A 4 17.10 4.63 -23.65
CA PHE A 4 16.72 4.98 -22.26
C PHE A 4 15.58 4.15 -21.65
N SER A 5 15.50 2.85 -21.93
CA SER A 5 14.64 1.96 -21.15
C SER A 5 15.39 1.53 -19.89
N LYS A 6 15.42 2.38 -18.85
CA LYS A 6 15.81 1.90 -17.51
C LYS A 6 14.85 0.76 -17.17
N THR A 7 15.39 -0.45 -17.05
CA THR A 7 14.63 -1.63 -16.66
C THR A 7 13.93 -1.32 -15.34
N SER A 8 12.63 -1.62 -15.25
CA SER A 8 11.89 -1.40 -14.01
C SER A 8 12.62 -2.12 -12.87
N PRO A 9 12.91 -1.47 -11.73
CA PRO A 9 13.52 -2.11 -10.56
C PRO A 9 12.66 -3.29 -10.06
N ALA A 10 11.34 -3.27 -10.32
CA ALA A 10 10.49 -4.42 -10.05
C ALA A 10 10.89 -5.67 -10.84
N ILE A 11 11.54 -5.52 -12.00
CA ILE A 11 11.97 -6.62 -12.89
C ILE A 11 13.45 -6.96 -12.67
N SER A 12 14.23 -6.10 -12.01
CA SER A 12 15.68 -6.31 -11.85
C SER A 12 16.04 -7.36 -10.79
N PHE A 13 15.13 -7.72 -9.90
CA PHE A 13 15.36 -8.73 -8.86
C PHE A 13 14.52 -9.98 -9.12
N PRO A 14 15.11 -11.19 -9.11
CA PRO A 14 14.36 -12.44 -9.14
C PRO A 14 13.43 -12.54 -7.94
N ILE A 15 12.22 -13.09 -8.16
CA ILE A 15 11.26 -13.35 -7.09
C ILE A 15 11.74 -14.56 -6.29
N ASP A 16 11.80 -14.42 -4.98
CA ASP A 16 11.96 -15.55 -4.07
C ASP A 16 10.64 -16.31 -3.95
N THR A 17 10.59 -17.49 -4.57
CA THR A 17 9.42 -18.38 -4.53
C THR A 17 9.37 -19.26 -3.28
N ALA A 18 10.47 -19.35 -2.52
CA ALA A 18 10.52 -20.13 -1.29
C ALA A 18 9.74 -19.46 -0.14
N ASN A 19 9.64 -18.13 -0.18
CA ASN A 19 8.99 -17.32 0.85
C ASN A 19 7.79 -16.56 0.26
N PRO A 20 6.64 -17.25 0.02
CA PRO A 20 5.42 -16.59 -0.40
C PRO A 20 4.85 -15.69 0.71
N LEU A 21 4.04 -14.71 0.32
CA LEU A 21 3.38 -13.82 1.28
C LEU A 21 2.46 -14.63 2.21
N LYS A 22 2.75 -14.57 3.51
CA LYS A 22 1.90 -15.08 4.60
C LYS A 22 1.30 -13.88 5.34
N PRO A 23 0.07 -13.45 4.98
CA PRO A 23 -0.51 -12.26 5.57
C PRO A 23 -0.92 -12.52 7.02
N THR A 24 -0.45 -11.66 7.93
CA THR A 24 -0.80 -11.71 9.36
C THR A 24 -1.74 -10.58 9.75
N ARG A 25 -1.74 -9.49 8.97
CA ARG A 25 -2.59 -8.32 9.19
C ARG A 25 -3.37 -7.98 7.94
N ALA A 26 -4.59 -7.48 8.15
CA ALA A 26 -5.48 -7.04 7.09
C ALA A 26 -6.07 -5.68 7.45
N PHE A 27 -5.91 -4.73 6.53
CA PHE A 27 -6.47 -3.38 6.64
C PHE A 27 -7.43 -3.13 5.49
N LEU A 28 -8.64 -2.69 5.81
CA LEU A 28 -9.57 -2.19 4.81
C LEU A 28 -9.25 -0.72 4.55
N ILE A 29 -8.90 -0.40 3.30
CA ILE A 29 -8.72 0.97 2.84
C ILE A 29 -10.05 1.45 2.28
N GLU A 30 -10.59 2.50 2.87
CA GLU A 30 -11.79 3.19 2.40
C GLU A 30 -11.43 4.64 2.13
N SER A 31 -11.45 5.03 0.86
CA SER A 31 -11.44 6.43 0.48
C SER A 31 -12.85 6.98 0.52
N GLY A 32 -12.98 8.18 1.08
CA GLY A 32 -14.21 8.94 1.06
C GLY A 32 -14.64 9.33 -0.36
N SER A 33 -15.81 9.96 -0.45
CA SER A 33 -16.34 10.46 -1.72
C SER A 33 -15.45 11.53 -2.35
N ALA A 34 -15.72 11.94 -3.59
CA ALA A 34 -15.07 13.09 -4.23
C ALA A 34 -15.19 14.42 -3.43
N PHE A 35 -16.06 14.46 -2.42
CA PHE A 35 -16.23 15.58 -1.49
C PHE A 35 -15.53 15.35 -0.15
N THR A 36 -15.29 14.09 0.21
CA THR A 36 -14.66 13.70 1.47
C THR A 36 -13.18 13.47 1.22
N LEU A 37 -12.36 14.44 1.60
CA LEU A 37 -10.90 14.42 1.45
C LEU A 37 -10.23 13.53 2.50
N THR A 38 -10.81 12.37 2.76
CA THR A 38 -10.42 11.46 3.83
C THR A 38 -10.19 10.07 3.25
N THR A 39 -9.13 9.40 3.70
CA THR A 39 -8.91 7.97 3.47
C THR A 39 -8.68 7.33 4.82
N THR A 40 -9.42 6.27 5.12
CA THR A 40 -9.30 5.53 6.38
C THR A 40 -8.71 4.17 6.13
N LEU A 41 -7.84 3.73 7.02
CA LEU A 41 -7.41 2.35 7.16
C LEU A 41 -8.09 1.80 8.41
N LYS A 42 -8.85 0.73 8.26
CA LYS A 42 -9.48 0.01 9.37
C LYS A 42 -8.79 -1.32 9.54
N ASP A 43 -8.28 -1.59 10.73
CA ASP A 43 -7.78 -2.92 11.04
C ASP A 43 -8.95 -3.90 11.13
N ILE A 44 -8.99 -4.84 10.20
CA ILE A 44 -10.01 -5.89 10.14
C ILE A 44 -9.44 -7.26 10.49
N THR A 45 -8.16 -7.33 10.86
CA THR A 45 -7.45 -8.57 11.21
C THR A 45 -8.26 -9.44 12.18
N PRO A 46 -8.87 -8.91 13.26
CA PRO A 46 -9.65 -9.73 14.19
C PRO A 46 -10.86 -10.45 13.58
N PHE A 47 -11.39 -9.98 12.44
CA PHE A 47 -12.57 -10.56 11.78
C PHE A 47 -12.21 -11.58 10.69
N VAL A 48 -10.97 -11.55 10.22
CA VAL A 48 -10.49 -12.37 9.09
C VAL A 48 -9.29 -13.25 9.42
N SER A 49 -8.82 -13.26 10.68
CA SER A 49 -7.66 -14.03 11.16
C SER A 49 -7.65 -15.50 10.72
N ASP A 50 -8.80 -16.16 10.81
CA ASP A 50 -8.94 -17.58 10.46
C ASP A 50 -8.67 -17.81 8.97
N GLN A 51 -9.10 -16.88 8.12
CA GLN A 51 -8.90 -16.95 6.68
C GLN A 51 -7.47 -16.57 6.30
N LEU A 52 -6.89 -15.57 6.97
CA LEU A 52 -5.50 -15.15 6.75
C LEU A 52 -4.53 -16.31 6.95
N SER A 53 -4.74 -17.11 8.00
CA SER A 53 -3.91 -18.28 8.32
C SER A 53 -3.94 -19.37 7.24
N THR A 54 -5.02 -19.44 6.46
CA THR A 54 -5.18 -20.39 5.35
C THR A 54 -4.82 -19.80 3.99
N LEU A 55 -4.59 -18.48 3.92
CA LEU A 55 -4.41 -17.76 2.66
C LEU A 55 -2.98 -17.99 2.15
N SER A 56 -2.83 -18.87 1.17
CA SER A 56 -1.57 -19.05 0.44
C SER A 56 -1.58 -18.20 -0.82
N LEU A 57 -0.89 -17.07 -0.78
CA LEU A 57 -0.77 -16.17 -1.92
C LEU A 57 0.49 -16.51 -2.71
N GLY A 58 0.31 -17.29 -3.78
CA GLY A 58 1.40 -17.62 -4.69
C GLY A 58 1.98 -16.39 -5.41
N ASN A 59 3.20 -16.57 -5.89
CA ASN A 59 3.93 -15.60 -6.69
C ASN A 59 3.70 -15.78 -8.20
N ASP A 60 2.96 -16.81 -8.61
CA ASP A 60 2.79 -17.22 -10.01
C ASP A 60 1.84 -16.30 -10.78
N GLY A 61 2.40 -15.25 -11.40
CA GLY A 61 1.78 -14.46 -12.45
C GLY A 61 0.45 -13.76 -12.11
N PRO A 62 -0.13 -13.03 -13.08
CA PRO A 62 -1.48 -12.49 -12.95
C PRO A 62 -2.47 -13.58 -13.40
N GLY A 63 -2.93 -14.45 -12.52
CA GLY A 63 -3.86 -15.47 -12.99
C GLY A 63 -4.50 -16.42 -11.99
N ILE A 64 -5.79 -16.15 -11.73
CA ILE A 64 -6.88 -17.14 -11.62
C ILE A 64 -7.17 -17.67 -10.20
N ASP A 65 -6.26 -18.36 -9.51
CA ASP A 65 -6.67 -19.15 -8.32
C ASP A 65 -6.79 -18.33 -7.03
N SER A 66 -5.96 -17.31 -6.83
CA SER A 66 -6.06 -16.44 -5.64
C SER A 66 -7.18 -15.39 -5.74
N SER A 67 -7.80 -15.19 -6.91
CA SER A 67 -8.76 -14.09 -7.10
C SER A 67 -10.08 -14.33 -6.38
N ALA A 68 -10.58 -15.57 -6.34
CA ALA A 68 -11.84 -15.91 -5.70
C ALA A 68 -11.74 -15.79 -4.17
N ALA A 69 -10.66 -16.32 -3.59
CA ALA A 69 -10.38 -16.21 -2.16
C ALA A 69 -10.20 -14.75 -1.73
N LEU A 70 -9.47 -13.94 -2.51
CA LEU A 70 -9.30 -12.51 -2.24
C LEU A 70 -10.61 -11.72 -2.38
N THR A 71 -11.45 -12.08 -3.36
CA THR A 71 -12.77 -11.45 -3.53
C THR A 71 -13.70 -11.78 -2.36
N GLN A 72 -13.69 -13.03 -1.89
CA GLN A 72 -14.45 -13.45 -0.72
C GLN A 72 -13.93 -12.78 0.57
N LEU A 73 -12.61 -12.62 0.68
CA LEU A 73 -12.00 -11.92 1.81
C LEU A 73 -12.39 -10.44 1.82
N LEU A 74 -12.37 -9.79 0.64
CA LEU A 74 -12.78 -8.40 0.46
C LEU A 74 -14.28 -8.21 0.76
N SER A 75 -15.16 -9.12 0.33
CA SER A 75 -16.59 -9.03 0.62
C SER A 75 -16.86 -9.17 2.12
N LYS A 76 -16.22 -10.14 2.79
CA LYS A 76 -16.31 -10.30 4.24
C LYS A 76 -15.76 -9.09 4.99
N ALA A 77 -14.66 -8.51 4.53
CA ALA A 77 -14.08 -7.28 5.08
C ALA A 77 -15.09 -6.12 5.04
N HIS A 78 -15.79 -5.94 3.92
CA HIS A 78 -16.84 -4.92 3.80
C HIS A 78 -18.03 -5.20 4.72
N THR A 79 -18.45 -6.47 4.84
CA THR A 79 -19.51 -6.85 5.77
C THR A 79 -19.12 -6.56 7.22
N ALA A 80 -17.89 -6.89 7.62
CA ALA A 80 -17.37 -6.62 8.96
C ALA A 80 -17.25 -5.12 9.26
N SER A 81 -16.78 -4.32 8.28
CA SER A 81 -16.70 -2.85 8.38
C SER A 81 -18.08 -2.21 8.52
N SER A 82 -19.11 -2.80 7.91
CA SER A 82 -20.48 -2.28 7.96
C SER A 82 -21.23 -2.67 9.24
N SER A 83 -20.89 -3.82 9.83
CA SER A 83 -21.54 -4.33 11.05
C SER A 83 -20.89 -3.84 12.34
N THR A 84 -19.64 -3.37 12.29
CA THR A 84 -18.91 -2.95 13.49
C THR A 84 -18.60 -1.46 13.47
N THR A 85 -18.85 -0.79 14.59
CA THR A 85 -18.42 0.60 14.85
C THR A 85 -16.94 0.64 15.26
N THR A 86 -16.10 -0.17 14.62
CA THR A 86 -14.66 -0.20 14.92
C THR A 86 -14.06 1.10 14.39
N PRO A 87 -13.42 1.92 15.24
CA PRO A 87 -12.77 3.14 14.78
C PRO A 87 -11.64 2.79 13.81
N PRO A 88 -11.39 3.63 12.79
CA PRO A 88 -10.25 3.44 11.89
C PRO A 88 -8.95 3.47 12.68
N SER A 89 -8.03 2.54 12.37
CA SER A 89 -6.71 2.51 12.99
C SER A 89 -5.84 3.66 12.51
N LEU A 90 -6.07 4.14 11.28
CA LEU A 90 -5.42 5.32 10.74
C LEU A 90 -6.42 6.12 9.88
N THR A 91 -6.50 7.42 10.11
CA THR A 91 -7.31 8.35 9.33
C THR A 91 -6.41 9.37 8.66
N LEU A 92 -6.37 9.35 7.33
CA LEU A 92 -5.67 10.33 6.53
C LEU A 92 -6.65 11.41 6.07
N THR A 93 -6.39 12.66 6.40
CA THR A 93 -7.19 13.82 5.99
C THR A 93 -6.36 14.76 5.14
N ARG A 94 -6.99 15.30 4.10
CA ARG A 94 -6.41 16.31 3.23
C ARG A 94 -7.16 17.62 3.43
N PRO A 95 -6.46 18.75 3.68
CA PRO A 95 -7.10 19.99 4.11
C PRO A 95 -7.91 20.67 2.99
N SER A 96 -7.54 20.45 1.73
CA SER A 96 -8.26 21.02 0.57
C SER A 96 -8.04 20.19 -0.69
N ARG A 97 -8.94 20.35 -1.67
CA ARG A 97 -8.87 19.65 -2.98
C ARG A 97 -7.61 19.93 -3.80
N ILE A 98 -6.91 21.01 -3.47
CA ILE A 98 -5.66 21.42 -4.13
C ILE A 98 -4.42 21.06 -3.30
N SER A 99 -4.58 20.78 -2.00
CA SER A 99 -3.44 20.45 -1.13
C SER A 99 -2.76 19.17 -1.59
N LEU A 100 -1.44 19.09 -1.61
CA LEU A 100 -0.76 17.82 -1.89
C LEU A 100 -0.32 17.10 -0.61
N SER A 101 -0.67 17.66 0.55
CA SER A 101 -0.41 17.07 1.85
C SER A 101 -1.63 16.32 2.40
N TRP A 102 -1.35 15.22 3.10
CA TRP A 102 -2.33 14.49 3.92
C TRP A 102 -1.76 14.32 5.32
N SER A 103 -2.54 14.62 6.35
CA SER A 103 -2.21 14.31 7.74
C SER A 103 -2.82 12.98 8.13
N ALA A 104 -2.02 12.08 8.70
CA ALA A 104 -2.46 10.79 9.21
C ALA A 104 -2.51 10.82 10.74
N VAL A 105 -3.68 10.53 11.31
CA VAL A 105 -3.90 10.42 12.76
C VAL A 105 -4.35 9.01 13.11
N ASP A 106 -4.00 8.53 14.29
CA ASP A 106 -4.49 7.25 14.81
C ASP A 106 -5.94 7.36 15.32
N SER A 107 -6.46 6.27 15.89
CA SER A 107 -7.79 6.22 16.50
C SER A 107 -7.96 7.15 17.71
N SER A 108 -6.87 7.61 18.33
CA SER A 108 -6.88 8.58 19.43
C SER A 108 -6.83 10.03 18.96
N GLY A 109 -6.64 10.26 17.65
CA GLY A 109 -6.42 11.58 17.07
C GLY A 109 -4.98 12.08 17.17
N THR A 110 -4.04 11.23 17.62
CA THR A 110 -2.62 11.58 17.69
C THR A 110 -2.03 11.56 16.29
N PRO A 111 -1.26 12.59 15.89
CA PRO A 111 -0.60 12.61 14.59
C PRO A 111 0.47 11.52 14.52
N VAL A 112 0.38 10.66 13.51
CA VAL A 112 1.27 9.51 13.32
C VAL A 112 2.24 9.74 12.17
N ALA A 113 1.74 10.32 11.07
CA ALA A 113 2.53 10.60 9.88
C ALA A 113 1.89 11.72 9.03
N GLU A 114 2.66 12.26 8.09
CA GLU A 114 2.18 13.19 7.07
C GLU A 114 2.65 12.73 5.70
N LEU A 115 1.75 12.64 4.72
CA LEU A 115 2.12 12.43 3.33
C LEU A 115 2.27 13.79 2.65
N ALA A 116 3.49 14.24 2.41
CA ALA A 116 3.78 15.52 1.77
C ALA A 116 4.10 15.33 0.26
N GLY A 117 3.23 15.83 -0.62
CA GLY A 117 3.52 15.96 -2.06
C GLY A 117 4.05 17.35 -2.41
N ARG A 118 4.83 17.47 -3.50
CA ARG A 118 5.25 18.76 -4.06
C ARG A 118 4.56 19.00 -5.41
N LEU A 119 4.09 20.23 -5.65
CA LEU A 119 3.34 20.58 -6.88
C LEU A 119 4.09 20.26 -8.18
N TRP A 120 5.42 20.29 -8.16
CA TRP A 120 6.27 20.13 -9.33
C TRP A 120 7.03 18.80 -9.35
N SER A 121 6.83 17.93 -8.36
CA SER A 121 7.54 16.65 -8.30
C SER A 121 6.69 15.55 -8.90
N LEU A 122 6.92 15.24 -10.18
CA LEU A 122 6.33 14.15 -10.98
C LEU A 122 6.02 12.87 -10.18
N GLY A 123 4.90 12.84 -9.46
CA GLY A 123 4.50 11.72 -8.60
C GLY A 123 5.39 11.44 -7.39
N ARG A 124 6.32 12.33 -6.99
CA ARG A 124 7.09 12.12 -5.75
C ARG A 124 6.31 12.59 -4.54
N GLN A 125 6.29 11.76 -3.51
CA GLN A 125 5.69 12.06 -2.22
C GLN A 125 6.65 11.65 -1.12
N THR A 126 6.53 12.25 0.05
CA THR A 126 7.36 11.93 1.21
C THR A 126 6.45 11.62 2.37
N VAL A 127 6.59 10.43 2.95
CA VAL A 127 5.95 10.08 4.22
C VAL A 127 6.84 10.61 5.33
N LYS A 128 6.36 11.59 6.07
CA LYS A 128 7.06 12.20 7.21
C LYS A 128 6.52 11.62 8.50
N PHE A 129 7.39 11.49 9.48
CA PHE A 129 7.03 10.99 10.81
C PHE A 129 7.37 12.06 11.87
N PRO A 130 6.56 12.20 12.94
CA PRO A 130 6.91 13.03 14.07
C PRO A 130 8.23 12.59 14.71
N ALA A 131 8.91 13.53 15.38
CA ALA A 131 10.14 13.22 16.11
C ALA A 131 9.86 12.16 17.19
N GLY A 132 10.70 11.11 17.23
CA GLY A 132 10.53 10.01 18.18
C GLY A 132 9.40 9.02 17.82
N SER A 133 8.87 9.07 16.59
CA SER A 133 7.88 8.09 16.13
C SER A 133 8.42 6.67 16.21
N VAL A 134 7.56 5.75 16.69
CA VAL A 134 7.87 4.31 16.76
C VAL A 134 7.83 3.63 15.38
N HIS A 135 7.21 4.27 14.38
CA HIS A 135 7.01 3.69 13.05
C HIS A 135 8.21 3.89 12.12
N SER A 136 8.90 5.02 12.25
CA SER A 136 10.11 5.33 11.49
C SER A 136 10.87 6.49 12.15
N SER A 137 12.21 6.38 12.17
CA SER A 137 13.10 7.43 12.66
C SER A 137 13.37 8.54 11.64
N HIS A 138 12.98 8.34 10.38
CA HIS A 138 13.28 9.24 9.26
C HIS A 138 12.13 9.29 8.25
N ASP A 139 12.13 10.35 7.46
CA ASP A 139 11.21 10.54 6.33
C ASP A 139 11.46 9.50 5.24
N ILE A 140 10.39 8.97 4.66
CA ILE A 140 10.43 7.96 3.60
C ILE A 140 10.00 8.59 2.28
N PRO A 141 10.94 8.89 1.36
CA PRO A 141 10.60 9.36 0.03
C PRO A 141 10.07 8.20 -0.83
N VAL A 142 8.87 8.38 -1.38
CA VAL A 142 8.23 7.48 -2.33
C VAL A 142 8.23 8.15 -3.70
N TYR A 143 8.72 7.44 -4.72
CA TYR A 143 8.78 7.99 -6.07
C TYR A 143 8.62 6.92 -7.15
N PRO A 144 8.16 7.31 -8.35
CA PRO A 144 8.06 6.39 -9.47
C PRO A 144 9.43 5.81 -9.83
N ALA A 145 9.46 4.53 -10.11
CA ALA A 145 10.67 3.84 -10.57
C ALA A 145 11.20 4.35 -11.93
N GLY A 146 10.37 5.06 -12.68
CA GLY A 146 10.69 5.63 -13.99
C GLY A 146 9.52 6.42 -14.56
N THR A 147 9.76 7.17 -15.64
CA THR A 147 8.79 8.10 -16.25
C THR A 147 7.53 7.44 -16.82
N ALA A 148 7.55 6.13 -17.05
CA ALA A 148 6.39 5.33 -17.46
C ALA A 148 6.24 4.05 -16.62
N ALA A 149 6.92 3.97 -15.48
CA ALA A 149 6.94 2.75 -14.68
C ALA A 149 5.60 2.56 -13.96
N ARG A 150 5.04 1.34 -14.05
CA ARG A 150 3.95 0.87 -13.18
C ARG A 150 4.49 0.37 -11.84
N ALA A 151 5.50 1.05 -11.33
CA ALA A 151 6.08 0.73 -10.04
C ALA A 151 6.55 2.01 -9.35
N ASP A 152 6.42 2.01 -8.04
CA ASP A 152 6.94 3.03 -7.14
C ASP A 152 7.94 2.38 -6.19
N VAL A 153 8.95 3.13 -5.79
CA VAL A 153 10.01 2.66 -4.92
C VAL A 153 10.20 3.58 -3.74
N PHE A 154 10.67 3.01 -2.64
CA PHE A 154 11.18 3.73 -1.50
C PHE A 154 12.29 2.91 -0.83
N VAL A 155 13.10 3.57 -0.02
CA VAL A 155 14.13 2.91 0.78
C VAL A 155 13.81 3.19 2.25
N LYS A 156 13.82 2.12 3.06
CA LYS A 156 13.68 2.21 4.52
C LYS A 156 14.77 1.35 5.14
N ASP A 157 15.53 1.91 6.07
CA ASP A 157 16.62 1.23 6.79
C ASP A 157 17.61 0.53 5.84
N SER A 158 18.01 1.22 4.78
CA SER A 158 18.90 0.71 3.71
C SER A 158 18.35 -0.46 2.88
N VAL A 159 17.07 -0.80 3.03
CA VAL A 159 16.40 -1.84 2.25
C VAL A 159 15.50 -1.20 1.18
N LEU A 160 15.61 -1.70 -0.06
CA LEU A 160 14.78 -1.25 -1.17
C LEU A 160 13.42 -1.94 -1.14
N TYR A 161 12.37 -1.15 -1.21
CA TYR A 161 10.99 -1.60 -1.33
C TYR A 161 10.37 -1.12 -2.64
N ILE A 162 9.55 -1.98 -3.25
CA ILE A 162 9.00 -1.77 -4.59
C ILE A 162 7.52 -2.11 -4.60
N TRP A 163 6.68 -1.10 -4.77
CA TRP A 163 5.27 -1.28 -5.10
C TRP A 163 5.12 -1.55 -6.59
N ALA A 164 4.79 -2.77 -6.98
CA ALA A 164 4.46 -3.15 -8.35
C ALA A 164 2.94 -3.08 -8.56
N VAL A 165 2.50 -2.31 -9.56
CA VAL A 165 1.08 -2.13 -9.90
C VAL A 165 0.71 -3.07 -11.04
N GLU A 166 -0.20 -3.99 -10.75
CA GLU A 166 -0.71 -5.03 -11.64
C GLU A 166 -2.21 -4.79 -11.92
N ASP A 167 -2.70 -5.27 -13.07
CA ASP A 167 -4.12 -5.23 -13.49
C ASP A 167 -4.88 -3.88 -13.33
N GLY A 168 -4.16 -2.75 -13.40
CA GLY A 168 -4.81 -1.43 -13.43
C GLY A 168 -5.39 -0.97 -12.10
N MET A 169 -4.63 -1.18 -11.00
CA MET A 169 -4.90 -0.82 -9.59
C MET A 169 -5.72 -1.84 -8.78
N THR A 170 -6.26 -2.88 -9.41
CA THR A 170 -6.91 -3.98 -8.68
C THR A 170 -5.90 -4.80 -7.89
N LEU A 171 -4.62 -4.77 -8.26
CA LEU A 171 -3.57 -5.49 -7.56
C LEU A 171 -2.30 -4.62 -7.46
N CYS A 172 -1.84 -4.38 -6.25
CA CYS A 172 -0.50 -3.83 -6.03
C CYS A 172 0.26 -4.74 -5.06
N ARG A 173 1.50 -5.08 -5.39
CA ARG A 173 2.36 -5.91 -4.53
C ARG A 173 3.53 -5.10 -4.03
N LEU A 174 3.81 -5.18 -2.74
CA LEU A 174 5.00 -4.61 -2.13
C LEU A 174 6.07 -5.69 -2.03
N TRP A 175 7.15 -5.46 -2.74
CA TRP A 175 8.33 -6.32 -2.72
C TRP A 175 9.41 -5.69 -1.86
N ARG A 176 10.06 -6.49 -1.03
CA ARG A 176 11.30 -6.17 -0.33
C ARG A 176 12.46 -6.81 -1.06
N ALA A 177 13.48 -6.05 -1.44
CA ALA A 177 14.65 -6.57 -2.15
C ALA A 177 15.86 -6.68 -1.21
N VAL A 178 16.31 -7.91 -0.94
CA VAL A 178 17.45 -8.24 -0.07
C VAL A 178 18.25 -9.39 -0.70
N ASP A 179 19.58 -9.32 -0.60
CA ASP A 179 20.51 -10.37 -1.07
C ASP A 179 20.30 -10.78 -2.53
N GLY A 180 19.98 -9.80 -3.38
CA GLY A 180 19.81 -10.01 -4.82
C GLY A 180 18.50 -10.73 -5.20
N SER A 181 17.59 -10.95 -4.25
CA SER A 181 16.25 -11.49 -4.49
C SER A 181 15.19 -10.52 -3.97
N LYS A 182 13.92 -10.74 -4.30
CA LYS A 182 12.81 -9.99 -3.71
C LYS A 182 11.72 -10.90 -3.17
N THR A 183 11.23 -10.56 -1.98
CA THR A 183 10.15 -11.24 -1.27
C THR A 183 8.92 -10.34 -1.19
N GLU A 184 7.72 -10.91 -1.28
CA GLU A 184 6.49 -10.14 -1.15
C GLU A 184 6.16 -9.93 0.33
N VAL A 185 6.00 -8.68 0.75
CA VAL A 185 5.76 -8.32 2.16
C VAL A 185 4.38 -7.70 2.39
N ALA A 186 3.74 -7.19 1.34
CA ALA A 186 2.36 -6.74 1.41
C ALA A 186 1.67 -6.82 0.04
N ARG A 187 0.34 -6.89 0.06
CA ARG A 187 -0.50 -6.94 -1.14
C ARG A 187 -1.75 -6.09 -0.94
N PHE A 188 -1.97 -5.15 -1.85
CA PHE A 188 -3.23 -4.42 -1.94
C PHE A 188 -4.10 -5.01 -3.05
N VAL A 189 -5.37 -5.22 -2.73
CA VAL A 189 -6.41 -5.72 -3.63
C VAL A 189 -7.53 -4.70 -3.72
N GLY A 190 -7.59 -3.99 -4.84
CA GLY A 190 -8.62 -2.98 -5.10
C GLY A 190 -9.98 -3.60 -5.39
N ALA A 191 -11.05 -3.00 -4.87
CA ALA A 191 -12.42 -3.43 -5.11
C ALA A 191 -12.85 -3.27 -6.58
N ASN A 192 -12.26 -2.30 -7.28
CA ASN A 192 -12.40 -2.16 -8.72
C ASN A 192 -11.20 -1.38 -9.30
N LYS A 193 -11.06 -1.38 -10.63
CA LYS A 193 -9.95 -0.72 -11.34
C LYS A 193 -9.90 0.80 -11.15
N ARG A 194 -10.97 1.43 -10.66
CA ARG A 194 -11.17 2.88 -10.61
C ARG A 194 -11.14 3.46 -9.19
N ALA A 195 -11.33 2.66 -8.16
CA ALA A 195 -11.44 3.10 -6.78
C ALA A 195 -10.17 2.79 -6.00
N LYS A 196 -9.88 3.64 -5.02
CA LYS A 196 -8.82 3.43 -4.02
C LYS A 196 -9.25 2.49 -2.89
N ASN A 197 -10.52 2.10 -2.89
CA ASN A 197 -11.09 1.20 -1.89
C ASN A 197 -10.58 -0.22 -2.14
N GLY A 198 -10.17 -0.90 -1.09
CA GLY A 198 -9.64 -2.24 -1.22
C GLY A 198 -9.08 -2.80 0.07
N LEU A 199 -8.54 -3.99 -0.03
CA LEU A 199 -7.96 -4.73 1.07
C LEU A 199 -6.44 -4.68 0.98
N LEU A 200 -5.79 -4.19 2.03
CA LEU A 200 -4.35 -4.24 2.21
C LEU A 200 -3.98 -5.37 3.15
N LEU A 201 -3.29 -6.37 2.62
CA LEU A 201 -2.74 -7.50 3.35
C LEU A 201 -1.28 -7.22 3.66
N VAL A 202 -0.86 -7.40 4.91
CA VAL A 202 0.52 -7.20 5.35
C VAL A 202 1.03 -8.51 5.94
N GLY A 203 2.23 -8.91 5.50
CA GLY A 203 2.89 -10.12 5.96
C GLY A 203 3.41 -10.03 7.39
N GLU A 204 3.96 -11.15 7.85
CA GLU A 204 4.67 -11.28 9.13
C GLU A 204 6.03 -10.55 9.18
N ASP A 205 6.47 -9.95 8.07
CA ASP A 205 7.79 -9.31 8.03
C ASP A 205 7.89 -8.14 9.01
N GLU A 206 8.69 -8.32 10.07
CA GLU A 206 8.98 -7.30 11.08
C GLU A 206 9.76 -6.11 10.52
N SER A 207 10.37 -6.24 9.33
CA SER A 207 11.21 -5.17 8.77
C SER A 207 10.41 -3.93 8.34
N VAL A 208 9.10 -4.07 8.12
CA VAL A 208 8.23 -2.97 7.68
C VAL A 208 6.99 -2.85 8.54
N ASP A 209 6.87 -1.69 9.19
CA ASP A 209 5.73 -1.36 10.03
C ASP A 209 4.43 -1.20 9.22
N GLY A 210 3.30 -1.56 9.82
CA GLY A 210 1.99 -1.52 9.16
C GLY A 210 1.56 -0.11 8.74
N VAL A 211 1.92 0.92 9.52
CA VAL A 211 1.66 2.32 9.17
C VAL A 211 2.52 2.72 7.97
N VAL A 212 3.79 2.30 7.91
CA VAL A 212 4.66 2.56 6.75
C VAL A 212 4.06 1.92 5.49
N VAL A 213 3.64 0.65 5.56
CA VAL A 213 3.00 -0.02 4.42
C VAL A 213 1.72 0.72 4.01
N GLY A 214 0.86 1.07 4.97
CA GLY A 214 -0.38 1.80 4.72
C GLY A 214 -0.16 3.16 4.06
N MET A 215 0.73 3.97 4.62
CA MET A 215 1.06 5.32 4.12
C MET A 215 1.67 5.27 2.72
N THR A 216 2.61 4.36 2.47
CA THR A 216 3.22 4.20 1.15
C THR A 216 2.23 3.63 0.13
N CYS A 217 1.32 2.74 0.53
CA CYS A 217 0.24 2.26 -0.32
C CYS A 217 -0.69 3.41 -0.75
N VAL A 218 -1.15 4.24 0.20
CA VAL A 218 -1.99 5.41 -0.12
C VAL A 218 -1.24 6.41 -1.02
N ALA A 219 0.07 6.57 -0.83
CA ALA A 219 0.90 7.40 -1.70
C ALA A 219 0.83 6.91 -3.17
N VAL A 220 1.03 5.61 -3.38
CA VAL A 220 0.93 4.96 -4.69
C VAL A 220 -0.47 5.13 -5.29
N LEU A 221 -1.52 4.86 -4.51
CA LEU A 221 -2.91 4.99 -4.99
C LEU A 221 -3.26 6.43 -5.36
N ASN A 222 -2.80 7.42 -4.59
CA ASN A 222 -2.99 8.84 -4.89
C ASN A 222 -2.27 9.27 -6.16
N ARG A 223 -1.06 8.76 -6.38
CA ARG A 223 -0.33 9.03 -7.62
C ARG A 223 -1.07 8.47 -8.82
N LEU A 224 -1.50 7.20 -8.77
CA LEU A 224 -2.17 6.54 -9.88
C LEU A 224 -3.50 7.21 -10.25
N ASP A 225 -4.20 7.76 -9.26
CA ASP A 225 -5.41 8.56 -9.44
C ASP A 225 -5.12 9.91 -10.11
N SER A 226 -4.00 10.55 -9.78
CA SER A 226 -3.61 11.86 -10.35
C SER A 226 -3.32 11.83 -11.85
N PHE A 227 -2.99 10.66 -12.42
CA PHE A 227 -2.77 10.49 -13.86
C PHE A 227 -4.03 10.10 -14.64
N ARG A 228 -5.21 10.11 -13.98
CA ARG A 228 -6.51 9.78 -14.59
C ARG A 228 -7.43 11.00 -14.77
N ALA A 229 -7.04 12.15 -14.23
CA ALA A 229 -7.75 13.41 -14.39
C ALA A 229 -7.50 14.06 -15.75
#